data_AF-A0A060YIC2-F1
#
_entry.id   AF-A0A060YIC2-F1
#
_cell.length_a   1.000
_cell.length_b   1.000
_cell.length_c   1.000
_cell.angle_alpha   90.00
_cell.angle_beta   90.00
_cell.angle_gamma   90.00
#
_symmetry.space_group_name_H-M   'P 1'
#
loop_
_entity.id
_entity.type
_entity.pdbx_description
1 polymer ?
#
loop_
_entity_poly.entity_id
_entity_poly.type
_entity_poly.pdbx_seq_one_letter_code
_entity_poly.pdbx_strand_id
1 'polypeptide(L)'
;MWRQLTACTFSNRDILIAWRVFVLYQVTEIEWHGVAGWTGQGGSLLGTKRTLPSTCMQKIVDTINKHNIQALLIVGGFEAYEGVLELYDARGSFDELCIPMVVIPATISNNVPGTDFSLGADTAVNAAMESCDKIKQSASGTKRRVFVVETMGGYCGYLATYAGIAVGADAAYIFEDPFNLQDLK
;
A
#
# COMPACT_ATOMS: atom_id res chain seq x y z
N MET A 1 0.08 -10.48 -5.79
CA MET A 1 -1.36 -10.36 -5.42
C MET A 1 -1.43 -9.61 -4.09
N TRP A 2 -1.31 -8.28 -4.11
CA TRP A 2 -1.34 -7.46 -2.89
C TRP A 2 -2.26 -6.27 -3.14
N ARG A 3 -3.37 -6.24 -2.40
CA ARG A 3 -4.45 -5.24 -2.49
C ARG A 3 -4.37 -4.45 -1.17
N GLN A 4 -4.53 -3.13 -1.14
CA GLN A 4 -4.29 -2.34 0.08
C GLN A 4 -5.29 -1.20 0.21
N LEU A 5 -6.15 -1.32 1.22
CA LEU A 5 -6.83 -0.21 1.88
C LEU A 5 -7.30 -0.81 3.20
N THR A 6 -6.70 -0.40 4.32
CA THR A 6 -7.10 -0.76 5.69
C THR A 6 -7.35 0.51 6.47
N ALA A 7 -8.47 0.65 7.17
CA ALA A 7 -8.75 1.83 7.99
C ALA A 7 -8.99 1.45 9.45
N CYS A 8 -8.46 2.26 10.37
CA CYS A 8 -8.54 2.22 11.82
C CYS A 8 -9.30 3.46 12.30
N THR A 9 -10.03 3.38 13.41
CA THR A 9 -10.80 4.52 13.94
C THR A 9 -10.66 4.60 15.46
N PHE A 10 -10.82 5.79 16.05
CA PHE A 10 -10.67 5.99 17.50
C PHE A 10 -11.98 6.42 18.17
N SER A 11 -12.23 5.95 19.41
CA SER A 11 -13.36 6.35 20.27
C SER A 11 -12.90 6.74 21.69
N ASN A 12 -13.60 7.70 22.32
CA ASN A 12 -13.16 8.51 23.47
C ASN A 12 -13.16 7.84 24.87
N ARG A 13 -13.03 6.51 24.99
CA ARG A 13 -12.79 5.82 26.27
C ARG A 13 -11.91 4.61 25.99
N ASP A 14 -10.70 4.64 26.52
CA ASP A 14 -9.63 3.65 26.29
C ASP A 14 -9.07 3.68 24.86
N ILE A 15 -7.75 3.55 24.71
CA ILE A 15 -7.08 3.44 23.41
C ILE A 15 -7.52 2.10 22.78
N LEU A 16 -8.67 2.13 22.13
CA LEU A 16 -9.27 1.00 21.41
C LEU A 16 -8.89 1.14 19.94
N ILE A 17 -7.88 0.39 19.54
CA ILE A 17 -7.40 0.29 18.16
C ILE A 17 -8.23 -0.81 17.49
N ALA A 18 -9.29 -0.44 16.77
CA ALA A 18 -10.17 -1.42 16.15
C ALA A 18 -10.62 -1.13 14.71
N TRP A 19 -10.78 -2.21 13.96
CA TRP A 19 -10.52 -2.31 12.52
C TRP A 19 -11.67 -2.99 11.76
N ARG A 20 -11.73 -2.76 10.43
CA ARG A 20 -12.06 -3.65 9.29
C ARG A 20 -12.73 -2.83 8.19
N VAL A 21 -12.18 -3.01 7.00
CA VAL A 21 -12.36 -2.17 5.82
C VAL A 21 -13.81 -2.12 5.36
N PHE A 22 -14.25 -0.90 5.08
CA PHE A 22 -15.54 -0.42 4.54
C PHE A 22 -16.23 -1.25 3.45
N VAL A 23 -15.63 -2.32 2.92
CA VAL A 23 -16.17 -3.06 1.79
C VAL A 23 -17.09 -4.22 2.18
N LEU A 24 -17.25 -4.52 3.48
CA LEU A 24 -18.31 -5.42 3.98
C LEU A 24 -19.22 -4.78 5.04
N TYR A 25 -19.01 -3.51 5.39
CA TYR A 25 -19.76 -2.81 6.46
C TYR A 25 -19.73 -3.54 7.81
N GLN A 26 -18.67 -4.34 8.04
CA GLN A 26 -18.43 -5.05 9.28
C GLN A 26 -17.40 -4.25 10.08
N VAL A 27 -17.86 -3.60 11.14
CA VAL A 27 -17.00 -2.95 12.13
C VAL A 27 -16.99 -3.82 13.38
N THR A 28 -15.80 -4.22 13.83
CA THR A 28 -15.62 -5.03 15.03
C THR A 28 -14.60 -4.39 15.93
N GLU A 29 -14.91 -4.31 17.22
CA GLU A 29 -13.96 -3.89 18.24
C GLU A 29 -12.82 -4.92 18.35
N ILE A 30 -11.60 -4.44 18.59
CA ILE A 30 -10.40 -5.26 18.73
C ILE A 30 -9.76 -4.94 20.07
N GLU A 31 -9.56 -5.99 20.85
CA GLU A 31 -8.91 -5.94 22.14
C GLU A 31 -7.38 -6.04 21.98
N TRP A 32 -6.65 -5.63 23.03
CA TRP A 32 -5.19 -5.71 23.09
C TRP A 32 -4.63 -7.09 22.70
N HIS A 33 -5.25 -8.16 23.19
CA HIS A 33 -4.84 -9.53 22.90
C HIS A 33 -5.09 -9.93 21.43
N GLY A 34 -6.02 -9.26 20.75
CA GLY A 34 -6.37 -9.53 19.36
C GLY A 34 -5.27 -9.16 18.36
N VAL A 35 -4.39 -8.22 18.72
CA VAL A 35 -3.25 -7.77 17.88
C VAL A 35 -1.91 -8.42 18.27
N ALA A 36 -1.93 -9.31 19.26
CA ALA A 36 -0.71 -9.97 19.74
C ALA A 36 -0.06 -10.80 18.61
N GLY A 37 1.24 -10.59 18.39
CA GLY A 37 2.02 -11.30 17.39
C GLY A 37 1.89 -10.77 15.96
N TRP A 38 1.19 -9.66 15.73
CA TRP A 38 1.00 -9.11 14.37
C TRP A 38 2.27 -8.46 13.79
N THR A 39 3.21 -8.02 14.63
CA THR A 39 4.41 -7.27 14.22
C THR A 39 5.27 -7.98 13.17
N GLY A 40 5.32 -9.32 13.19
CA GLY A 40 6.08 -10.12 12.23
C GLY A 40 5.25 -10.75 11.11
N GLN A 41 3.93 -10.49 11.07
CA GLN A 41 3.03 -11.10 10.11
C GLN A 41 2.94 -10.23 8.85
N GLY A 42 3.23 -10.82 7.70
CA GLY A 42 3.05 -10.17 6.41
C GLY A 42 1.59 -10.14 5.96
N GLY A 43 1.29 -9.28 5.00
CA GLY A 43 -0.06 -9.15 4.43
C GLY A 43 -1.00 -8.32 5.30
N SER A 44 -2.31 -8.54 5.16
CA SER A 44 -3.32 -7.87 5.96
C SER A 44 -4.28 -8.88 6.57
N LEU A 45 -4.18 -9.06 7.89
CA LEU A 45 -5.14 -9.83 8.68
C LEU A 45 -6.54 -9.19 8.64
N LEU A 46 -6.56 -7.87 8.39
CA LEU A 46 -7.72 -7.01 8.14
C LEU A 46 -8.57 -7.41 6.95
N GLY A 47 -7.87 -7.92 5.94
CA GLY A 47 -8.31 -7.80 4.58
C GLY A 47 -8.17 -6.36 4.07
N THR A 48 -8.04 -6.28 2.75
CA THR A 48 -7.76 -5.06 2.00
C THR A 48 -8.39 -5.17 0.61
N LYS A 49 -8.88 -4.06 0.09
CA LYS A 49 -9.45 -3.99 -1.27
C LYS A 49 -9.12 -2.65 -1.91
N ARG A 50 -9.09 -2.61 -3.24
CA ARG A 50 -8.83 -1.41 -4.05
C ARG A 50 -10.12 -0.68 -4.47
N THR A 51 -11.18 -0.85 -3.68
CA THR A 51 -12.49 -0.25 -4.00
C THR A 51 -12.54 1.15 -3.43
N LEU A 52 -12.85 2.12 -4.27
CA LEU A 52 -12.93 3.52 -3.87
C LEU A 52 -14.27 3.84 -3.15
N PRO A 53 -14.25 4.76 -2.17
CA PRO A 53 -15.43 5.19 -1.41
C PRO A 53 -16.58 5.73 -2.27
N SER A 54 -16.30 6.36 -3.40
CA SER A 54 -17.29 6.96 -4.30
C SER A 54 -18.43 6.02 -4.70
N THR A 55 -18.13 4.72 -4.85
CA THR A 55 -19.14 3.71 -5.23
C THR A 55 -20.14 3.37 -4.12
N CYS A 56 -19.82 3.67 -2.85
CA CYS A 56 -20.63 3.27 -1.70
C CYS A 56 -20.73 4.33 -0.59
N MET A 57 -20.57 5.61 -0.94
CA MET A 57 -20.50 6.73 0.00
C MET A 57 -21.61 6.73 1.06
N GLN A 58 -22.87 6.55 0.68
CA GLN A 58 -23.99 6.56 1.64
C GLN A 58 -23.82 5.50 2.73
N LYS A 59 -23.43 4.28 2.34
CA LYS A 59 -23.26 3.18 3.30
C LYS A 59 -22.05 3.41 4.21
N ILE A 60 -21.02 4.10 3.72
CA ILE A 60 -19.86 4.51 4.50
C ILE A 60 -20.30 5.48 5.60
N VAL A 61 -21.04 6.52 5.22
CA VAL A 61 -21.60 7.53 6.13
C VAL A 61 -22.52 6.89 7.18
N ASP A 62 -23.44 6.03 6.74
CA ASP A 62 -24.35 5.30 7.64
C ASP A 62 -23.56 4.46 8.67
N THR A 63 -22.44 3.86 8.26
CA THR A 63 -21.57 3.06 9.13
C THR A 63 -20.83 3.95 10.14
N ILE A 64 -20.31 5.10 9.71
CA ILE A 64 -19.64 6.07 10.58
C ILE A 64 -20.59 6.56 11.66
N ASN A 65 -21.82 6.93 11.28
CA ASN A 65 -22.84 7.41 12.20
C ASN A 65 -23.28 6.29 13.17
N LYS A 66 -23.60 5.09 12.63
CA LYS A 66 -24.05 3.95 13.42
C LYS A 66 -23.05 3.53 14.51
N HIS A 67 -21.76 3.60 14.20
CA HIS A 67 -20.69 3.21 15.12
C HIS A 67 -20.07 4.39 15.87
N ASN A 68 -20.60 5.61 15.68
CA ASN A 68 -20.12 6.85 16.28
C ASN A 68 -18.59 7.04 16.16
N ILE A 69 -18.08 6.82 14.94
CA ILE A 69 -16.66 6.90 14.61
C ILE A 69 -16.20 8.35 14.66
N GLN A 70 -15.17 8.64 15.46
CA GLN A 70 -14.71 10.03 15.69
C GLN A 70 -13.43 10.40 14.92
N ALA A 71 -12.71 9.42 14.39
CA ALA A 71 -11.48 9.63 13.62
C ALA A 71 -11.23 8.43 12.71
N LEU A 72 -10.50 8.62 11.61
CA LEU A 72 -10.12 7.58 10.66
C LEU A 72 -8.60 7.62 10.39
N LEU A 73 -7.97 6.47 10.42
CA LEU A 73 -6.54 6.23 10.19
C LEU A 73 -6.42 5.14 9.13
N ILE A 74 -6.09 5.50 7.90
CA ILE A 74 -6.07 4.59 6.76
C ILE A 74 -4.65 4.17 6.45
N VAL A 75 -4.34 2.89 6.61
CA VAL A 75 -3.11 2.25 6.16
C VAL A 75 -3.31 1.68 4.77
N GLY A 76 -2.65 2.25 3.75
CA GLY A 76 -2.78 1.76 2.39
C GLY A 76 -1.97 2.53 1.36
N GLY A 77 -2.14 2.15 0.09
CA GLY A 77 -1.40 2.70 -1.04
C GLY A 77 -2.07 3.92 -1.68
N PHE A 78 -1.91 4.05 -3.00
CA PHE A 78 -2.50 5.15 -3.77
C PHE A 78 -4.02 5.23 -3.64
N GLU A 79 -4.70 4.08 -3.63
CA GLU A 79 -6.17 4.04 -3.48
C GLU A 79 -6.64 4.53 -2.10
N ALA A 80 -5.81 4.41 -1.07
CA ALA A 80 -6.11 4.98 0.25
C ALA A 80 -6.03 6.51 0.24
N TYR A 81 -5.01 7.04 -0.45
CA TYR A 81 -4.86 8.48 -0.65
C TYR A 81 -6.03 9.06 -1.45
N GLU A 82 -6.36 8.45 -2.59
CA GLU A 82 -7.50 8.83 -3.42
C GLU A 82 -8.82 8.70 -2.66
N GLY A 83 -9.01 7.62 -1.90
CA GLY A 83 -10.21 7.43 -1.09
C GLY A 83 -10.39 8.50 0.00
N VAL A 84 -9.32 8.94 0.66
CA VAL A 84 -9.44 10.06 1.62
C VAL A 84 -9.77 11.37 0.93
N LEU A 85 -9.25 11.61 -0.27
CA LEU A 85 -9.59 12.78 -1.04
C LEU A 85 -11.09 12.80 -1.39
N GLU A 86 -11.63 11.67 -1.87
CA GLU A 86 -13.07 11.54 -2.14
C GLU A 86 -13.92 11.76 -0.87
N LEU A 87 -13.50 11.23 0.28
CA LEU A 87 -14.18 11.44 1.56
C LEU A 87 -14.10 12.90 2.03
N TYR A 88 -12.97 13.55 1.79
CA TYR A 88 -12.75 14.96 2.12
C TYR A 88 -13.66 15.87 1.29
N ASP A 89 -13.73 15.64 -0.03
CA ASP A 89 -14.58 16.41 -0.93
C ASP A 89 -16.08 16.22 -0.61
N ALA A 90 -16.45 15.02 -0.14
CA ALA A 90 -17.81 14.70 0.26
C ALA A 90 -18.26 15.35 1.59
N ARG A 91 -17.37 15.99 2.36
CA ARG A 91 -17.72 16.67 3.62
C ARG A 91 -18.75 17.78 3.47
N GLY A 92 -18.84 18.40 2.29
CA GLY A 92 -19.88 19.40 2.02
C GLY A 92 -21.30 18.84 1.97
N SER A 93 -21.44 17.53 1.76
CA SER A 93 -22.73 16.84 1.64
C SER A 93 -23.07 15.99 2.87
N PHE A 94 -22.06 15.61 3.67
CA PHE A 94 -22.20 14.71 4.81
C PHE A 94 -21.40 15.24 6.00
N ASP A 95 -22.10 15.74 7.02
CA ASP A 95 -21.49 16.26 8.25
C ASP A 95 -20.74 15.16 9.02
N GLU A 96 -21.13 13.90 8.88
CA GLU A 96 -20.49 12.76 9.54
C GLU A 96 -19.06 12.50 9.03
N LEU A 97 -18.72 13.00 7.84
CA LEU A 97 -17.36 12.91 7.29
C LEU A 97 -16.42 14.00 7.83
N CYS A 98 -16.94 14.95 8.62
CA CYS A 98 -16.17 16.02 9.26
C CYS A 98 -15.36 15.52 10.48
N ILE A 99 -14.81 14.31 10.38
CA ILE A 99 -13.90 13.71 11.35
C ILE A 99 -12.45 13.80 10.87
N PRO A 100 -11.44 13.87 11.76
CA PRO A 100 -10.04 13.78 11.37
C PRO A 100 -9.75 12.47 10.63
N MET A 101 -9.10 12.59 9.47
CA MET A 101 -8.69 11.46 8.63
C MET A 101 -7.19 11.55 8.36
N VAL A 102 -6.45 10.47 8.56
CA VAL A 102 -5.00 10.38 8.34
C VAL A 102 -4.69 9.15 7.49
N VAL A 103 -3.76 9.27 6.55
CA VAL A 103 -3.28 8.14 5.74
C VAL A 103 -1.86 7.78 6.17
N ILE A 104 -1.62 6.51 6.46
CA ILE A 104 -0.29 5.91 6.57
C ILE A 104 0.02 5.21 5.24
N PRO A 105 1.04 5.69 4.50
CA PRO A 105 1.40 5.10 3.21
C PRO A 105 1.96 3.69 3.41
N ALA A 106 1.27 2.71 2.86
CA ALA A 106 1.65 1.30 2.86
C ALA A 106 1.42 0.73 1.47
N THR A 107 2.52 0.51 0.75
CA THR A 107 2.55 -0.05 -0.61
C THR A 107 3.97 -0.51 -0.93
N ILE A 108 4.09 -1.53 -1.79
CA ILE A 108 5.38 -1.97 -2.31
C ILE A 108 5.93 -1.05 -3.40
N SER A 109 5.05 -0.29 -4.05
CA SER A 109 5.40 0.54 -5.21
C SER A 109 6.02 1.88 -4.82
N ASN A 110 5.92 2.29 -3.56
CA ASN A 110 6.33 3.62 -3.09
C ASN A 110 5.78 4.79 -3.93
N ASN A 111 4.52 4.68 -4.36
CA ASN A 111 3.89 5.61 -5.29
C ASN A 111 2.84 6.53 -4.62
N VAL A 112 2.93 6.72 -3.30
CA VAL A 112 1.98 7.58 -2.57
C VAL A 112 2.52 9.02 -2.56
N PRO A 113 1.78 10.01 -3.09
CA PRO A 113 2.23 11.40 -3.09
C PRO A 113 2.43 11.95 -1.67
N GLY A 114 3.47 12.75 -1.48
CA GLY A 114 3.75 13.46 -0.22
C GLY A 114 4.60 12.70 0.79
N THR A 115 5.06 11.49 0.46
CA THR A 115 6.05 10.75 1.26
C THR A 115 7.16 10.23 0.37
N ASP A 116 8.38 10.16 0.90
CA ASP A 116 9.51 9.53 0.22
C ASP A 116 9.53 8.01 0.42
N PHE A 117 8.80 7.50 1.41
CA PHE A 117 8.79 6.09 1.78
C PHE A 117 7.37 5.58 2.09
N SER A 118 7.11 4.33 1.73
CA SER A 118 5.90 3.59 2.09
C SER A 118 6.22 2.28 2.79
N LEU A 119 5.37 1.90 3.73
CA LEU A 119 5.49 0.62 4.43
C LEU A 119 5.37 -0.55 3.43
N GLY A 120 6.35 -1.45 3.48
CA GLY A 120 6.46 -2.61 2.60
C GLY A 120 7.34 -2.42 1.37
N ALA A 121 7.77 -1.19 1.05
CA ALA A 121 8.69 -0.95 -0.07
C ALA A 121 10.07 -1.61 0.16
N ASP A 122 10.65 -1.43 1.35
CA ASP A 122 11.92 -2.07 1.72
C ASP A 122 11.85 -3.60 1.67
N THR A 123 10.77 -4.19 2.19
CA THR A 123 10.54 -5.65 2.10
C THR A 123 10.47 -6.13 0.65
N ALA A 124 9.85 -5.35 -0.24
CA ALA A 124 9.77 -5.68 -1.66
C ALA A 124 11.14 -5.58 -2.35
N VAL A 125 11.94 -4.56 -2.02
CA VAL A 125 13.32 -4.42 -2.54
C VAL A 125 14.15 -5.61 -2.09
N ASN A 126 14.12 -5.99 -0.81
CA ASN A 126 14.84 -7.17 -0.30
C ASN A 126 14.41 -8.47 -0.99
N ALA A 127 13.11 -8.69 -1.20
CA ALA A 127 12.62 -9.87 -1.92
C ALA A 127 13.08 -9.89 -3.40
N ALA A 128 13.12 -8.73 -4.05
CA ALA A 128 13.62 -8.60 -5.42
C ALA A 128 15.14 -8.88 -5.48
N MET A 129 15.91 -8.33 -4.53
CA MET A 129 17.35 -8.59 -4.41
C MET A 129 17.65 -10.09 -4.26
N GLU A 130 16.99 -10.76 -3.30
CA GLU A 130 17.21 -12.18 -3.06
C GLU A 130 16.87 -13.05 -4.29
N SER A 131 15.82 -12.66 -5.03
CA SER A 131 15.42 -13.33 -6.27
C SER A 131 16.45 -13.14 -7.39
N CYS A 132 16.91 -11.91 -7.57
CA CYS A 132 17.95 -11.57 -8.55
C CYS A 132 19.28 -12.26 -8.22
N ASP A 133 19.67 -12.38 -6.96
CA ASP A 133 20.89 -13.09 -6.56
C ASP A 133 20.83 -14.58 -6.93
N LYS A 134 19.69 -15.24 -6.72
CA LYS A 134 19.48 -16.64 -7.16
C LYS A 134 19.59 -16.77 -8.68
N ILE A 135 19.04 -15.81 -9.43
CA ILE A 135 19.13 -15.78 -10.90
C ILE A 135 20.59 -15.57 -11.35
N LYS A 136 21.32 -14.63 -10.73
CA LYS A 136 22.73 -14.36 -11.01
C LYS A 136 23.63 -15.56 -10.74
N GLN A 137 23.37 -16.32 -9.68
CA GLN A 137 24.08 -17.58 -9.41
C GLN A 137 23.84 -18.60 -10.53
N SER A 138 22.61 -18.74 -11.01
CA SER A 138 22.29 -19.60 -12.16
C SER A 138 22.99 -19.13 -13.44
N ALA A 139 23.00 -17.82 -13.69
CA ALA A 139 23.69 -17.21 -14.83
C ALA A 139 25.19 -17.50 -14.79
N SER A 140 25.81 -17.39 -13.61
CA SER A 140 27.26 -17.60 -13.44
C SER A 140 27.68 -19.04 -13.73
N GLY A 141 26.78 -20.01 -13.53
CA GLY A 141 27.01 -21.42 -13.89
C GLY A 141 27.03 -21.68 -15.41
N THR A 142 26.38 -20.82 -16.21
CA THR A 142 26.32 -20.95 -17.67
C THR A 142 26.89 -19.70 -18.34
N LYS A 143 28.11 -19.77 -18.87
CA LYS A 143 28.81 -18.59 -19.45
C LYS A 143 27.95 -17.90 -20.52
N ARG A 144 28.01 -16.56 -20.54
CA ARG A 144 27.38 -15.66 -21.54
C ARG A 144 25.84 -15.71 -21.56
N ARG A 145 25.20 -15.54 -20.41
CA ARG A 145 23.74 -15.42 -20.30
C ARG A 145 23.36 -14.07 -19.68
N VAL A 146 22.35 -13.44 -20.24
CA VAL A 146 21.70 -12.22 -19.71
C VAL A 146 20.28 -12.58 -19.29
N PHE A 147 19.82 -12.02 -18.20
CA PHE A 147 18.45 -12.15 -17.73
C PHE A 147 17.77 -10.79 -17.73
N VAL A 148 16.54 -10.76 -18.24
CA VAL A 148 15.65 -9.61 -18.12
C VAL A 148 14.66 -9.93 -17.00
N VAL A 149 14.59 -9.05 -15.99
CA VAL A 149 13.74 -9.24 -14.82
C VAL A 149 12.72 -8.11 -14.78
N GLU A 150 11.43 -8.48 -14.82
CA GLU A 150 10.33 -7.54 -14.64
C GLU A 150 10.03 -7.38 -13.14
N THR A 151 9.99 -6.13 -12.67
CA THR A 151 9.63 -5.80 -11.29
C THR A 151 8.23 -5.21 -11.20
N MET A 152 7.59 -5.31 -10.03
CA MET A 152 6.38 -4.55 -9.74
C MET A 152 6.69 -3.05 -9.57
N GLY A 153 5.64 -2.23 -9.42
CA GLY A 153 5.77 -0.77 -9.24
C GLY A 153 4.73 0.03 -10.02
N GLY A 154 4.09 -0.59 -11.03
CA GLY A 154 3.19 0.12 -11.93
C GLY A 154 3.99 1.13 -12.76
N TYR A 155 3.61 2.40 -12.69
CA TYR A 155 4.37 3.49 -13.32
C TYR A 155 5.45 4.08 -12.42
N CYS A 156 5.66 3.55 -11.21
CA CYS A 156 6.71 3.98 -10.32
C CYS A 156 7.91 3.03 -10.41
N GLY A 157 9.04 3.56 -10.90
CA GLY A 157 10.32 2.88 -11.06
C GLY A 157 11.13 2.72 -9.78
N TYR A 158 10.59 3.07 -8.60
CA TYR A 158 11.31 2.98 -7.33
C TYR A 158 11.89 1.59 -7.09
N LEU A 159 11.06 0.54 -7.21
CA LEU A 159 11.49 -0.83 -6.97
C LEU A 159 12.56 -1.29 -7.97
N ALA A 160 12.36 -0.99 -9.27
CA ALA A 160 13.29 -1.33 -10.34
C ALA A 160 14.65 -0.66 -10.14
N THR A 161 14.65 0.63 -9.79
CA THR A 161 15.86 1.43 -9.61
C THR A 161 16.64 0.98 -8.38
N TYR A 162 15.99 0.88 -7.21
CA TYR A 162 16.66 0.48 -5.98
C TYR A 162 17.14 -0.97 -6.02
N ALA A 163 16.32 -1.90 -6.53
CA ALA A 163 16.75 -3.28 -6.70
C ALA A 163 17.90 -3.38 -7.71
N GLY A 164 17.81 -2.66 -8.84
CA GLY A 164 18.85 -2.63 -9.87
C GLY A 164 20.20 -2.16 -9.34
N ILE A 165 20.23 -1.06 -8.58
CA ILE A 165 21.45 -0.58 -7.93
C ILE A 165 21.99 -1.61 -6.94
N ALA A 166 21.13 -2.19 -6.10
CA ALA A 166 21.57 -3.08 -5.04
C ALA A 166 22.11 -4.42 -5.55
N VAL A 167 21.56 -4.95 -6.65
CA VAL A 167 22.04 -6.19 -7.28
C VAL A 167 23.17 -5.94 -8.28
N GLY A 168 23.49 -4.67 -8.59
CA GLY A 168 24.44 -4.30 -9.64
C GLY A 168 23.97 -4.73 -11.02
N ALA A 169 22.72 -4.41 -11.38
CA ALA A 169 22.19 -4.64 -12.71
C ALA A 169 22.87 -3.73 -13.74
N ASP A 170 23.12 -4.26 -14.95
CA ASP A 170 23.73 -3.49 -16.04
C ASP A 170 22.83 -2.35 -16.54
N ALA A 171 21.50 -2.54 -16.50
CA ALA A 171 20.51 -1.55 -16.87
C ALA A 171 19.23 -1.72 -16.03
N ALA A 172 18.55 -0.61 -15.73
CA ALA A 172 17.23 -0.58 -15.12
C ALA A 172 16.33 0.36 -15.92
N TYR A 173 15.35 -0.22 -16.63
CA TYR A 173 14.40 0.55 -17.43
C TYR A 173 13.19 0.91 -16.57
N ILE A 174 12.87 2.19 -16.50
CA ILE A 174 11.77 2.74 -15.69
C ILE A 174 10.87 3.64 -16.51
N PHE A 175 9.68 3.92 -16.01
CA PHE A 175 8.71 4.76 -16.73
C PHE A 175 9.11 6.24 -16.70
N GLU A 176 9.75 6.67 -15.61
CA GLU A 176 10.16 8.04 -15.37
C GLU A 176 11.31 8.50 -16.28
N ASP A 177 12.05 7.57 -16.88
CA ASP A 177 13.14 7.81 -17.82
C ASP A 177 12.83 7.17 -19.18
N PRO A 178 12.25 7.93 -20.14
CA PRO A 178 11.87 7.39 -21.43
C PRO A 178 13.08 6.88 -22.22
N PHE A 179 12.98 5.66 -22.77
CA PHE A 179 14.03 5.06 -23.60
C PHE A 179 13.53 4.79 -25.02
N ASN A 180 14.44 4.87 -26.00
CA ASN A 180 14.18 4.58 -27.40
C ASN A 180 14.87 3.29 -27.84
N LEU A 181 14.59 2.84 -29.07
CA LEU A 181 15.26 1.66 -29.67
C LEU A 181 16.78 1.78 -29.70
N GLN A 182 17.31 3.01 -29.77
CA GLN A 182 18.75 3.27 -29.80
C GLN A 182 19.45 3.06 -28.44
N ASP A 183 18.67 3.08 -27.36
CA ASP A 183 19.16 2.93 -25.98
C ASP A 183 19.21 1.44 -25.58
N LEU A 184 18.47 0.58 -26.29
CA LEU A 184 18.52 -0.88 -26.17
C LEU A 184 19.77 -1.42 -26.91
N LYS A 185 20.93 -1.33 -26.26
CA LYS A 185 22.22 -1.83 -26.80
C LYS A 185 22.60 -3.22 -26.29
#